data_AF-A0A8C9TF00-F1
#
_entry.id   AF-A0A8C9TF00-F1
#
_cell.length_a   1.000
_cell.length_b   1.000
_cell.length_c   1.000
_cell.angle_alpha   90.00
_cell.angle_beta   90.00
_cell.angle_gamma   90.00
#
_symmetry.space_group_name_H-M   'P 1'
#
loop_
_entity.id
_entity.type
_entity.pdbx_description
1 polymer ?
#
loop_
_entity_poly.entity_id
_entity_poly.type
_entity_poly.pdbx_seq_one_letter_code
_entity_poly.pdbx_strand_id
1 'polypeptide(L)'
;VKITQRDLEQDGFSKNPFFQAIIAEVPEQHRSKEGHCKVGYALYFFAYSSWKGRSVYMEDLYVMSEYRGKGIGKALMSKIAQLGLAAGCKQLNFAVPNWNKPSVDFSLRQGCWNVTSDLGYHCMRCEGPALESLARGEAKH
;
A
#
# COMPACT_ATOMS: atom_id res chain seq x y z
N VAL A 1 0.02 -17.67 7.98
CA VAL A 1 1.14 -17.05 8.72
C VAL A 1 0.70 -15.67 9.18
N LYS A 2 1.14 -15.21 10.36
CA LYS A 2 0.91 -13.83 10.83
C LYS A 2 2.24 -13.10 10.83
N ILE A 3 2.27 -11.88 10.30
CA ILE A 3 3.46 -11.03 10.30
C ILE A 3 3.81 -10.60 11.74
N THR A 4 5.10 -10.51 12.04
CA THR A 4 5.63 -10.07 13.33
C THR A 4 6.38 -8.74 13.21
N GLN A 5 6.64 -8.08 14.34
CA GLN A 5 7.49 -6.89 14.37
C GLN A 5 8.88 -7.17 13.76
N ARG A 6 9.47 -8.33 14.08
CA ARG A 6 10.78 -8.72 13.58
C ARG A 6 10.81 -8.86 12.05
N ASP A 7 9.73 -9.38 11.45
CA ASP A 7 9.62 -9.48 10.00
C ASP A 7 9.63 -8.08 9.37
N LEU A 8 8.86 -7.13 9.94
CA LEU A 8 8.85 -5.73 9.46
C LEU A 8 10.21 -5.04 9.60
N GLU A 9 10.92 -5.28 10.71
CA GLU A 9 12.27 -4.74 10.93
C GLU A 9 13.26 -5.28 9.88
N GLN A 10 13.23 -6.59 9.65
CA GLN A 10 14.10 -7.25 8.68
C GLN A 10 13.80 -6.81 7.24
N ASP A 11 12.53 -6.75 6.86
CA ASP A 11 12.12 -6.50 5.48
C ASP A 11 12.12 -5.00 5.13
N GLY A 12 11.84 -4.13 6.09
CA GLY A 12 11.75 -2.68 5.88
C GLY A 12 13.04 -1.90 6.11
N PHE A 13 14.00 -2.43 6.88
CA PHE A 13 15.19 -1.69 7.31
C PHE A 13 16.52 -2.38 6.94
N SER A 14 16.48 -3.37 6.05
CA SER A 14 17.69 -3.98 5.49
C SER A 14 18.36 -3.09 4.43
N LYS A 15 19.53 -3.52 3.94
CA LYS A 15 20.25 -2.84 2.85
C LYS A 15 19.44 -2.78 1.54
N ASN A 16 18.57 -3.78 1.31
CA ASN A 16 17.70 -3.88 0.14
C ASN A 16 16.27 -4.18 0.63
N PRO A 17 15.52 -3.17 1.07
CA PRO A 17 14.25 -3.39 1.72
C PRO A 17 13.17 -3.86 0.73
N PHE A 18 12.31 -4.77 1.18
CA PHE A 18 11.16 -5.27 0.41
C PHE A 18 10.04 -4.24 0.32
N PHE A 19 9.92 -3.37 1.32
CA PHE A 19 8.98 -2.26 1.32
C PHE A 19 9.60 -1.01 1.95
N GLN A 20 8.96 0.12 1.70
CA GLN A 20 9.23 1.39 2.34
C GLN A 20 7.96 1.90 3.01
N ALA A 21 8.12 2.74 4.04
CA ALA A 21 7.01 3.35 4.73
C ALA A 21 7.22 4.85 4.89
N ILE A 22 6.12 5.60 4.83
CA ILE A 22 6.06 7.01 5.24
C ILE A 22 5.09 7.14 6.40
N ILE A 23 5.45 7.94 7.40
CA ILE A 23 4.65 8.20 8.59
C ILE A 23 4.10 9.63 8.50
N ALA A 24 2.84 9.82 8.85
CA ALA A 24 2.26 11.13 9.12
C ALA A 24 2.43 11.45 10.61
N GLU A 25 3.18 12.52 10.89
CA GLU A 25 3.38 13.01 12.25
C GLU A 25 2.65 14.34 12.48
N VAL A 26 2.13 14.52 13.68
CA VAL A 26 1.53 15.77 14.16
C VAL A 26 2.37 16.36 15.28
N PRO A 27 2.33 17.69 15.49
CA PRO A 27 2.96 18.32 16.65
C PRO A 27 2.45 17.75 17.98
N GLU A 28 3.27 17.81 19.03
CA GLU A 28 2.97 17.23 20.36
C GLU A 28 1.65 17.74 20.95
N GLN A 29 1.32 19.02 20.74
CA GLN A 29 0.06 19.63 21.19
C GLN A 29 -1.19 19.03 20.50
N HIS A 30 -1.00 18.28 19.41
CA HIS A 30 -2.06 17.65 18.63
C HIS A 30 -1.98 16.12 18.69
N ARG A 31 -1.23 15.54 19.64
CA ARG A 31 -1.13 14.08 19.81
C ARG A 31 -2.49 13.40 19.97
N SER A 32 -2.53 12.10 19.69
CA SER A 32 -3.75 11.31 19.75
C SER A 32 -4.31 11.27 21.17
N LYS A 33 -5.55 10.80 21.34
CA LYS A 33 -6.11 10.53 22.68
C LYS A 33 -5.25 9.58 23.51
N GLU A 34 -4.49 8.71 22.85
CA GLU A 34 -3.56 7.74 23.45
C GLU A 34 -2.13 8.30 23.58
N GLY A 35 -1.89 9.56 23.21
CA GLY A 35 -0.60 10.24 23.35
C GLY A 35 0.37 10.01 22.18
N HIS A 36 -0.10 9.56 21.02
CA HIS A 36 0.76 9.30 19.86
C HIS A 36 0.83 10.50 18.90
N CYS A 37 2.05 10.88 18.52
CA CYS A 37 2.27 11.88 17.46
C CYS A 37 2.32 11.28 16.05
N LYS A 38 2.39 9.95 15.93
CA LYS A 38 2.37 9.21 14.67
C LYS A 38 0.93 8.79 14.39
N VAL A 39 0.27 9.46 13.46
CA VAL A 39 -1.20 9.41 13.31
C VAL A 39 -1.69 8.74 12.03
N GLY A 40 -0.75 8.35 11.17
CA GLY A 40 -1.04 7.63 9.94
C GLY A 40 0.25 7.13 9.30
N TYR A 41 0.11 6.21 8.35
CA TYR A 41 1.22 5.72 7.57
C TYR A 41 0.76 5.31 6.18
N ALA A 42 1.72 5.16 5.28
CA ALA A 42 1.53 4.43 4.04
C ALA A 42 2.73 3.53 3.76
N LEU A 43 2.47 2.28 3.39
CA LEU A 43 3.46 1.27 3.06
C LEU A 43 3.43 1.05 1.54
N TYR A 44 4.61 1.05 0.91
CA TYR A 44 4.71 0.96 -0.54
C TYR A 44 6.00 0.27 -0.98
N PHE A 45 6.03 -0.20 -2.22
CA PHE A 45 7.21 -0.77 -2.85
C PHE A 45 7.22 -0.46 -4.35
N PHE A 46 8.37 -0.66 -4.99
CA PHE A 46 8.49 -0.50 -6.44
C PHE A 46 8.12 -1.80 -7.14
N ALA A 47 7.31 -1.67 -8.19
CA ALA A 47 6.87 -2.76 -9.02
C ALA A 47 7.21 -2.46 -10.49
N TYR A 48 6.91 -3.42 -11.37
CA TYR A 48 7.16 -3.28 -12.79
C TYR A 48 5.97 -3.81 -13.59
N SER A 49 5.55 -3.01 -14.57
CA SER A 49 4.60 -3.42 -15.60
C SER A 49 5.35 -3.72 -16.88
N SER A 50 5.13 -4.89 -17.48
CA SER A 50 5.66 -5.21 -18.81
C SER A 50 5.14 -4.27 -19.91
N TRP A 51 4.03 -3.57 -19.66
CA TRP A 51 3.40 -2.65 -20.61
C TRP A 51 3.75 -1.19 -20.37
N LYS A 52 4.01 -0.79 -19.11
CA LYS A 52 4.16 0.62 -18.70
C LYS A 52 5.49 0.92 -18.00
N GLY A 53 6.34 -0.08 -17.81
CA GLY A 53 7.63 0.05 -17.15
C GLY A 53 7.50 0.18 -15.62
N ARG A 54 8.37 0.99 -15.02
CA ARG A 54 8.44 1.17 -13.56
C ARG A 54 7.09 1.66 -13.00
N SER A 55 6.68 1.11 -11.87
CA SER A 55 5.50 1.53 -11.13
C SER A 55 5.78 1.55 -9.63
N VAL A 56 4.93 2.22 -8.88
CA VAL A 56 4.89 2.13 -7.42
C VAL A 56 3.60 1.43 -7.03
N TYR A 57 3.68 0.51 -6.07
CA TYR A 57 2.54 -0.16 -5.48
C TYR A 57 2.41 0.28 -4.03
N MET A 58 1.26 0.86 -3.67
CA MET A 58 0.93 1.21 -2.29
C MET A 58 0.12 0.06 -1.69
N GLU A 59 0.73 -0.68 -0.77
CA GLU A 59 0.13 -1.82 -0.11
C GLU A 59 -0.91 -1.36 0.92
N ASP A 60 -0.53 -0.40 1.76
CA ASP A 60 -1.38 0.09 2.84
C ASP A 60 -1.39 1.61 2.89
N LEU A 61 -2.55 2.15 3.24
CA LEU A 61 -2.74 3.56 3.60
C LEU A 61 -3.70 3.63 4.79
N TYR A 62 -3.19 4.11 5.92
CA TYR A 62 -3.97 4.21 7.15
C TYR A 62 -3.82 5.58 7.80
N VAL A 63 -4.93 6.07 8.32
CA VAL A 63 -4.98 7.27 9.18
C VAL A 63 -5.88 6.94 10.36
N MET A 64 -5.41 7.26 11.58
CA MET A 64 -6.18 7.16 12.81
C MET A 64 -7.51 7.89 12.66
N SER A 65 -8.59 7.32 13.21
CA SER A 65 -9.97 7.79 12.98
C SER A 65 -10.18 9.27 13.27
N GLU A 66 -9.60 9.79 14.37
CA GLU A 66 -9.71 11.19 14.80
C GLU A 66 -8.92 12.20 13.94
N TYR A 67 -8.10 11.71 13.01
CA TYR A 67 -7.34 12.51 12.05
C TYR A 67 -7.87 12.40 10.62
N ARG A 68 -8.91 11.60 10.38
CA ARG A 68 -9.55 11.49 9.07
C ARG A 68 -10.30 12.77 8.72
N GLY A 69 -10.46 13.03 7.42
CA GLY A 69 -11.06 14.27 6.91
C GLY A 69 -10.14 15.50 6.95
N LYS A 70 -8.96 15.41 7.56
CA LYS A 70 -7.97 16.51 7.66
C LYS A 70 -6.94 16.55 6.52
N GLY A 71 -7.19 15.83 5.43
CA GLY A 71 -6.28 15.78 4.27
C GLY A 71 -5.03 14.90 4.42
N ILE A 72 -4.79 14.26 5.58
CA ILE A 72 -3.59 13.44 5.84
C ILE A 72 -3.47 12.26 4.85
N GLY A 73 -4.55 11.54 4.58
CA GLY A 73 -4.53 10.43 3.61
C GLY A 73 -4.15 10.90 2.20
N LYS A 74 -4.63 12.08 1.78
CA LYS A 74 -4.25 12.70 0.51
C LYS A 74 -2.77 13.10 0.51
N ALA A 75 -2.26 13.65 1.61
CA ALA A 75 -0.86 14.03 1.74
C ALA A 75 0.08 12.81 1.64
N LEU A 76 -0.26 11.71 2.31
CA LEU A 76 0.48 10.44 2.23
C LEU A 76 0.48 9.89 0.79
N MET A 77 -0.70 9.76 0.15
CA MET A 77 -0.81 9.28 -1.23
C MET A 77 -0.05 10.18 -2.22
N SER A 78 -0.15 11.50 -2.06
CA SER A 78 0.59 12.48 -2.86
C SER A 78 2.10 12.32 -2.70
N LYS A 79 2.57 12.07 -1.47
CA LYS A 79 4.01 11.85 -1.22
C LYS A 79 4.51 10.58 -1.91
N ILE A 80 3.74 9.49 -1.89
CA ILE A 80 4.08 8.26 -2.65
C ILE A 80 4.13 8.55 -4.15
N ALA A 81 3.15 9.28 -4.70
CA ALA A 81 3.15 9.63 -6.11
C ALA A 81 4.40 10.45 -6.49
N GLN A 82 4.82 11.41 -5.65
CA GLN A 82 6.06 12.18 -5.85
C GLN A 82 7.31 11.27 -5.85
N LEU A 83 7.41 10.35 -4.89
CA LEU A 83 8.52 9.40 -4.79
C LEU A 83 8.57 8.47 -6.00
N GLY A 84 7.41 7.98 -6.45
CA GLY A 84 7.26 7.21 -7.68
C GLY A 84 7.76 7.98 -8.90
N LEU A 85 7.29 9.22 -9.10
CA LEU A 85 7.72 10.06 -10.22
C LEU A 85 9.23 10.31 -10.20
N ALA A 86 9.81 10.59 -9.03
CA ALA A 86 11.25 10.79 -8.87
C ALA A 86 12.06 9.52 -9.22
N ALA A 87 11.50 8.33 -8.98
CA ALA A 87 12.10 7.05 -9.36
C ALA A 87 11.86 6.66 -10.85
N GLY A 88 11.15 7.49 -11.61
CA GLY A 88 10.78 7.25 -13.00
C GLY A 88 9.55 6.34 -13.18
N CYS A 89 8.81 6.07 -12.11
CA CYS A 89 7.56 5.32 -12.19
C CYS A 89 6.50 6.08 -12.99
N LYS A 90 5.66 5.32 -13.71
CA LYS A 90 4.59 5.85 -14.57
C LYS A 90 3.19 5.58 -14.01
N GLN A 91 3.11 4.78 -12.94
CA GLN A 91 1.84 4.35 -12.35
C GLN A 91 1.98 4.26 -10.83
N LEU A 92 0.91 4.64 -10.13
CA LEU A 92 0.64 4.28 -8.75
C LEU A 92 -0.49 3.25 -8.77
N ASN A 93 -0.21 2.04 -8.30
CA ASN A 93 -1.17 0.94 -8.19
C ASN A 93 -1.43 0.63 -6.71
N PHE A 94 -2.63 0.16 -6.39
CA PHE A 94 -3.02 -0.31 -5.07
C PHE A 94 -4.34 -1.07 -5.18
N ALA A 95 -4.66 -1.88 -4.18
CA ALA A 95 -5.95 -2.55 -4.07
C ALA A 95 -6.83 -1.87 -3.01
N VAL A 96 -8.13 -1.80 -3.29
CA VAL A 96 -9.14 -1.38 -2.31
C VAL A 96 -10.21 -2.46 -2.24
N PRO A 97 -10.54 -3.00 -1.05
CA PRO A 97 -11.65 -3.94 -0.93
C PRO A 97 -12.96 -3.30 -1.43
N ASN A 98 -13.74 -4.03 -2.22
CA ASN A 98 -14.97 -3.54 -2.84
C ASN A 98 -15.99 -2.97 -1.84
N TRP A 99 -16.04 -3.53 -0.63
CA TRP A 99 -16.94 -3.10 0.44
C TRP A 99 -16.50 -1.77 1.09
N ASN A 100 -15.25 -1.32 0.89
CA ASN A 100 -14.72 -0.09 1.47
C ASN A 100 -15.03 1.12 0.59
N LYS A 101 -16.33 1.43 0.45
CA LYS A 101 -16.83 2.55 -0.34
C LYS A 101 -16.11 3.89 -0.04
N PRO A 102 -15.83 4.28 1.23
CA PRO A 102 -15.10 5.51 1.51
C PRO A 102 -13.73 5.59 0.84
N SER A 103 -12.99 4.47 0.81
CA SER A 103 -11.65 4.41 0.21
C SER A 103 -11.71 4.36 -1.31
N VAL A 104 -12.72 3.68 -1.88
CA VAL A 104 -13.00 3.71 -3.33
C VAL A 104 -13.30 5.15 -3.76
N ASP A 105 -14.26 5.81 -3.12
CA ASP A 105 -14.66 7.18 -3.47
C ASP A 105 -13.51 8.19 -3.25
N PHE A 106 -12.69 7.99 -2.21
CA PHE A 106 -11.47 8.78 -1.99
C PHE A 106 -10.48 8.67 -3.14
N SER A 107 -10.23 7.44 -3.60
CA SER A 107 -9.30 7.13 -4.69
C SER A 107 -9.77 7.71 -6.02
N LEU A 108 -11.06 7.55 -6.35
CA LEU A 108 -11.67 8.13 -7.56
C LEU A 108 -11.53 9.65 -7.58
N ARG A 109 -11.72 10.33 -6.43
CA ARG A 109 -11.52 11.79 -6.31
C ARG A 109 -10.06 12.23 -6.52
N GLN A 110 -9.08 11.32 -6.43
CA GLN A 110 -7.68 11.63 -6.75
C GLN A 110 -7.33 11.40 -8.23
N GLY A 111 -8.30 11.00 -9.06
CA GLY A 111 -8.08 10.67 -10.47
C GLY A 111 -7.68 9.22 -10.71
N CYS A 112 -7.75 8.35 -9.69
CA CYS A 112 -7.62 6.91 -9.88
C CYS A 112 -8.89 6.36 -10.55
N TRP A 113 -8.76 5.22 -11.21
CA TRP A 113 -9.85 4.50 -11.87
C TRP A 113 -9.74 3.01 -11.58
N ASN A 114 -10.81 2.26 -11.81
CA ASN A 114 -10.89 0.86 -11.41
C ASN A 114 -10.35 -0.07 -12.50
N VAL A 115 -9.12 -0.54 -12.30
CA VAL A 115 -8.44 -1.44 -13.23
C VAL A 115 -9.20 -2.75 -13.45
N THR A 116 -9.84 -3.30 -12.41
CA THR A 116 -10.60 -4.56 -12.51
C THR A 116 -11.81 -4.41 -13.43
N SER A 117 -12.61 -3.35 -13.27
CA SER A 117 -13.80 -3.15 -14.12
C SER A 117 -13.43 -2.76 -15.55
N ASP A 118 -12.36 -1.99 -15.72
CA ASP A 118 -12.07 -1.35 -17.01
C ASP A 118 -11.17 -2.22 -17.90
N LEU A 119 -10.31 -3.06 -17.30
CA LEU A 119 -9.42 -3.96 -18.03
C LEU A 119 -9.72 -5.46 -17.81
N GLY A 120 -10.63 -5.81 -16.90
CA GLY A 120 -11.06 -7.20 -16.69
C GLY A 120 -10.04 -8.10 -15.96
N TYR A 121 -9.09 -7.53 -15.21
CA TYR A 121 -8.11 -8.33 -14.45
C TYR A 121 -8.68 -8.82 -13.11
N HIS A 122 -8.41 -10.09 -12.80
CA HIS A 122 -8.63 -10.66 -11.46
C HIS A 122 -7.36 -10.54 -10.61
N CYS A 123 -7.52 -10.15 -9.35
CA CYS A 123 -6.46 -10.25 -8.35
C CYS A 123 -6.44 -11.66 -7.77
N MET A 124 -5.43 -12.45 -8.14
CA MET A 124 -5.29 -13.86 -7.72
C MET A 124 -4.19 -14.00 -6.66
N ARG A 125 -4.36 -14.94 -5.73
CA ARG A 125 -3.36 -15.24 -4.69
C ARG A 125 -3.18 -16.75 -4.53
N CYS A 126 -1.93 -17.18 -4.35
CA CYS A 126 -1.57 -18.53 -3.93
C CYS A 126 -0.74 -18.40 -2.65
N GLU A 127 -1.17 -19.05 -1.56
CA GLU A 127 -0.53 -18.92 -0.25
C GLU A 127 -0.57 -20.24 0.53
N GLY A 128 0.25 -20.32 1.59
CA GLY A 128 0.30 -21.47 2.49
C GLY A 128 0.65 -22.79 1.76
N PRO A 129 0.03 -23.92 2.15
CA PRO A 129 0.33 -25.22 1.55
C PRO A 129 0.15 -25.27 0.03
N ALA A 130 -0.76 -24.47 -0.54
CA ALA A 130 -0.95 -24.39 -1.98
C ALA A 130 0.25 -23.75 -2.69
N LEU A 131 0.88 -22.74 -2.08
CA LEU A 131 2.09 -22.11 -2.61
C LEU A 131 3.28 -23.07 -2.54
N GLU A 132 3.40 -23.82 -1.44
CA GLU A 132 4.44 -24.84 -1.27
C GLU A 132 4.29 -25.99 -2.28
N SER A 133 3.06 -26.46 -2.49
CA SER A 133 2.74 -27.49 -3.49
C SER A 133 3.04 -26.99 -4.92
N LEU A 134 2.65 -25.76 -5.23
CA LEU A 134 2.99 -25.11 -6.50
C LEU A 134 4.50 -25.01 -6.70
N ALA A 135 5.27 -24.67 -5.66
CA ALA A 135 6.73 -24.60 -5.72
C ALA A 135 7.40 -25.96 -5.97
N ARG A 136 6.74 -27.06 -5.59
CA ARG A 136 7.19 -28.43 -5.89
C ARG A 136 6.68 -28.97 -7.23
N GLY A 137 5.87 -28.21 -7.96
CA GLY A 137 5.25 -28.66 -9.22
C GLY A 137 4.16 -29.72 -9.01
N GLU A 138 3.65 -29.87 -7.79
CA GLU A 138 2.58 -30.81 -7.48
C GLU A 138 1.25 -30.22 -7.97
N ALA A 139 0.56 -30.93 -8.86
CA ALA A 139 -0.72 -30.48 -9.38
C ALA A 139 -1.80 -30.52 -8.29
N LYS A 140 -2.65 -29.48 -8.24
CA LYS A 140 -3.96 -29.60 -7.60
C LYS A 140 -4.83 -30.47 -8.51
N HIS A 141 -5.09 -31.72 -8.11
CA HIS A 141 -6.17 -32.52 -8.68
C HIS A 141 -7.53 -32.04 -8.18
#